data_AF-A0A9P8CRP9-F1
#
_entry.id   AF-A0A9P8CRP9-F1
#
_cell.length_a   1.000
_cell.length_b   1.000
_cell.length_c   1.000
_cell.angle_alpha   90.00
_cell.angle_beta   90.00
_cell.angle_gamma   90.00
#
_symmetry.space_group_name_H-M   'P 1'
#
loop_
_entity.id
_entity.type
_entity.pdbx_description
1 polymer ?
#
loop_
_entity_poly.entity_id
_entity_poly.type
_entity_poly.pdbx_seq_one_letter_code
_entity_poly.pdbx_strand_id
1 'polypeptide(L)'
;MSSATKNVLAKVQRMVPPMLEKFHKGQLGRVAVIGGSEDYTGAPYFSAMASARLGCDMSHLICTPGAGAVIKTYSPNLMVHPLMRQSPSPHLSDSTPKADTDPKKIAAGIIDMLPRLHVLVIGPGLGRDPLMQDTVAQVIRAARDKEMPIVLDADALLVVQKSPELVKGYKSAILTPNVVEFGRLCESLGVKASEEKETGKVEALCKALGGVTIIEKGGKDFISNGTTTLVDDLKGGKKRSGGQGDTLTGSIATFLGWRKAYLDGLWDIGEDKISADELIGLAAFGGSAITRECSRLAFAKKGRSLQASDLTEEVHNAFLNLFGEVDGDESGSKL
;
A
#
# COMPACT_ATOMS: atom_id res chain seq x y z
N MET A 1 18.21 6.63 -13.77
CA MET A 1 16.81 7.06 -13.93
C MET A 1 16.73 7.98 -15.13
N SER A 2 15.70 7.82 -15.95
CA SER A 2 15.43 8.71 -17.09
C SER A 2 15.01 10.12 -16.64
N SER A 3 15.02 11.08 -17.56
CA SER A 3 14.49 12.42 -17.31
C SER A 3 12.99 12.41 -17.00
N ALA A 4 12.24 11.46 -17.58
CA ALA A 4 10.82 11.28 -17.28
C ALA A 4 10.61 10.91 -15.80
N THR A 5 11.35 9.92 -15.28
CA THR A 5 11.33 9.55 -13.85
C THR A 5 11.65 10.74 -12.95
N LYS A 6 12.69 11.53 -13.29
CA LYS A 6 13.06 12.73 -12.51
C LYS A 6 11.91 13.74 -12.43
N ASN A 7 11.23 14.00 -13.55
CA ASN A 7 10.11 14.93 -13.60
C ASN A 7 8.92 14.44 -12.77
N VAL A 8 8.65 13.13 -12.78
CA VAL A 8 7.59 12.53 -11.95
C VAL A 8 7.97 12.62 -10.46
N LEU A 9 9.22 12.33 -10.09
CA LEU A 9 9.70 12.48 -8.70
C LEU A 9 9.54 13.91 -8.19
N ALA A 10 9.85 14.93 -9.00
CA ALA A 10 9.64 16.32 -8.63
C ALA A 10 8.15 16.63 -8.36
N LYS A 11 7.22 16.03 -9.11
CA LYS A 11 5.77 16.13 -8.83
C LYS A 11 5.38 15.38 -7.56
N VAL A 12 5.94 14.20 -7.31
CA VAL A 12 5.72 13.43 -6.07
C VAL A 12 6.19 14.23 -4.86
N GLN A 13 7.33 14.91 -4.94
CA GLN A 13 7.89 15.72 -3.86
C GLN A 13 6.90 16.80 -3.39
N ARG A 14 6.10 17.38 -4.31
CA ARG A 14 5.07 18.38 -3.96
C ARG A 14 3.94 17.83 -3.09
N MET A 15 3.79 16.50 -3.02
CA MET A 15 2.81 15.83 -2.15
C MET A 15 3.35 15.61 -0.75
N VAL A 16 4.66 15.69 -0.55
CA VAL A 16 5.28 15.47 0.75
C VAL A 16 4.94 16.67 1.64
N PRO A 17 4.31 16.44 2.79
CA PRO A 17 3.94 17.53 3.67
C PRO A 17 5.19 18.12 4.31
N PRO A 18 5.22 19.44 4.50
CA PRO A 18 6.27 20.07 5.26
C PRO A 18 6.16 19.76 6.76
N MET A 19 7.26 19.85 7.48
CA MET A 19 7.31 19.72 8.93
C MET A 19 7.10 21.10 9.55
N LEU A 20 5.83 21.44 9.80
CA LEU A 20 5.40 22.72 10.37
C LEU A 20 4.86 22.53 11.79
N GLU A 21 5.17 23.45 12.70
CA GLU A 21 4.70 23.41 14.10
C GLU A 21 3.17 23.42 14.24
N LYS A 22 2.46 24.01 13.27
CA LYS A 22 1.01 24.06 13.25
C LYS A 22 0.33 22.70 13.01
N PHE A 23 1.09 21.69 12.59
CA PHE A 23 0.55 20.36 12.35
C PHE A 23 0.35 19.58 13.66
N HIS A 24 -0.73 18.81 13.70
CA HIS A 24 -1.13 18.02 14.85
C HIS A 24 -1.22 16.54 14.46
N LYS A 25 -1.01 15.69 15.47
CA LYS A 25 -1.00 14.23 15.31
C LYS A 25 -2.22 13.74 14.54
N GLY A 26 -1.95 12.99 13.47
CA GLY A 26 -2.94 12.34 12.63
C GLY A 26 -3.29 13.14 11.38
N GLN A 27 -2.84 14.39 11.22
CA GLN A 27 -3.07 15.15 9.99
C GLN A 27 -2.27 14.59 8.81
N LEU A 28 -1.07 14.04 9.06
CA LEU A 28 -0.14 13.59 8.03
C LEU A 28 -0.16 12.06 7.85
N GLY A 29 -1.36 11.50 7.74
CA GLY A 29 -1.56 10.09 7.40
C GLY A 29 -1.91 9.20 8.58
N ARG A 30 -3.14 8.66 8.52
CA ARG A 30 -3.62 7.60 9.41
C ARG A 30 -3.85 6.36 8.56
N VAL A 31 -2.85 5.49 8.50
CA VAL A 31 -2.83 4.30 7.64
C VAL A 31 -3.27 3.09 8.44
N ALA A 32 -4.08 2.20 7.86
CA ALA A 32 -4.31 0.87 8.43
C ALA A 32 -3.98 -0.25 7.44
N VAL A 33 -3.25 -1.26 7.91
CA VAL A 33 -2.97 -2.49 7.17
C VAL A 33 -3.86 -3.61 7.68
N ILE A 34 -4.66 -4.22 6.81
CA ILE A 34 -5.51 -5.37 7.09
C ILE A 34 -4.87 -6.63 6.50
N GLY A 35 -4.58 -7.59 7.37
CA GLY A 35 -3.89 -8.82 7.01
C GLY A 35 -3.61 -9.66 8.24
N GLY A 36 -2.47 -10.34 8.29
CA GLY A 36 -2.04 -11.09 9.49
C GLY A 36 -2.96 -12.24 9.88
N SER A 37 -2.96 -13.28 9.08
CA SER A 37 -3.48 -14.61 9.46
C SER A 37 -2.54 -15.27 10.48
N GLU A 38 -2.96 -16.42 11.01
CA GLU A 38 -2.24 -17.14 12.07
C GLU A 38 -0.75 -17.36 11.77
N ASP A 39 -0.43 -17.76 10.53
CA ASP A 39 0.95 -18.05 10.10
C ASP A 39 1.71 -16.85 9.51
N TYR A 40 1.01 -15.80 9.08
CA TYR A 40 1.60 -14.72 8.28
C TYR A 40 1.68 -13.39 9.04
N THR A 41 2.55 -13.34 10.04
CA THR A 41 2.73 -12.15 10.90
C THR A 41 3.70 -11.11 10.32
N GLY A 42 4.67 -11.54 9.50
CA GLY A 42 5.74 -10.67 9.00
C GLY A 42 5.28 -9.66 7.95
N ALA A 43 4.52 -10.11 6.95
CA ALA A 43 4.03 -9.26 5.86
C ALA A 43 3.24 -8.01 6.33
N PRO A 44 2.20 -8.13 7.18
CA PRO A 44 1.48 -6.94 7.65
C PRO A 44 2.37 -6.02 8.50
N TYR A 45 3.33 -6.58 9.25
CA TYR A 45 4.32 -5.80 9.99
C TYR A 45 5.20 -4.96 9.05
N PHE A 46 5.77 -5.55 7.99
CA PHE A 46 6.64 -4.82 7.07
C PHE A 46 5.89 -3.69 6.35
N SER A 47 4.63 -3.90 5.98
CA SER A 47 3.79 -2.86 5.37
C SER A 47 3.48 -1.72 6.34
N ALA A 48 3.02 -2.05 7.55
CA ALA A 48 2.70 -1.06 8.57
C ALA A 48 3.96 -0.29 9.04
N MET A 49 5.09 -0.98 9.18
CA MET A 49 6.36 -0.38 9.59
C MET A 49 6.97 0.47 8.48
N ALA A 50 6.89 0.06 7.21
CA ALA A 50 7.31 0.90 6.09
C ALA A 50 6.51 2.21 6.04
N SER A 51 5.20 2.16 6.29
CA SER A 51 4.36 3.37 6.38
C SER A 51 4.84 4.30 7.48
N ALA A 52 5.08 3.75 8.68
CA ALA A 52 5.53 4.52 9.85
C ALA A 52 6.93 5.11 9.63
N ARG A 53 7.86 4.34 9.06
CA ARG A 53 9.23 4.78 8.74
C ARG A 53 9.28 5.84 7.65
N LEU A 54 8.34 5.80 6.70
CA LEU A 54 8.25 6.79 5.63
C LEU A 54 7.67 8.13 6.13
N GLY A 55 6.83 8.10 7.17
CA GLY A 55 6.37 9.32 7.85
C GLY A 55 4.86 9.47 7.96
N CYS A 56 4.08 8.38 7.97
CA CYS A 56 2.69 8.50 8.42
C CYS A 56 2.64 8.73 9.95
N ASP A 57 1.76 9.63 10.40
CA ASP A 57 1.59 9.91 11.84
C ASP A 57 1.12 8.70 12.66
N MET A 58 0.26 7.88 12.06
CA MET A 58 -0.43 6.79 12.74
C MET A 58 -0.50 5.55 11.84
N SER A 59 0.18 4.49 12.26
CA SER A 59 0.17 3.19 11.58
C SER A 59 -0.61 2.17 12.40
N HIS A 60 -1.76 1.76 11.88
CA HIS A 60 -2.65 0.77 12.45
C HIS A 60 -2.45 -0.57 11.73
N LEU A 61 -2.58 -1.67 12.46
CA LEU A 61 -2.52 -3.01 11.90
C LEU A 61 -3.70 -3.82 12.43
N ILE A 62 -4.53 -4.31 11.52
CA ILE A 62 -5.74 -5.07 11.79
C ILE A 62 -5.49 -6.52 11.40
N CYS A 63 -5.53 -7.43 12.37
CA CYS A 63 -5.13 -8.82 12.18
C CYS A 63 -5.91 -9.79 13.08
N THR A 64 -5.61 -11.08 12.95
CA THR A 64 -6.14 -12.11 13.86
C THR A 64 -5.52 -11.95 15.26
N PRO A 65 -6.21 -12.39 16.34
CA PRO A 65 -5.66 -12.29 17.69
C PRO A 65 -4.28 -12.93 17.88
N GLY A 66 -4.07 -14.13 17.30
CA GLY A 66 -2.79 -14.84 17.36
C GLY A 66 -1.67 -14.05 16.68
N ALA A 67 -1.90 -13.60 15.45
CA ALA A 67 -0.94 -12.74 14.74
C ALA A 67 -0.66 -11.44 15.49
N GLY A 68 -1.70 -10.81 16.04
CA GLY A 68 -1.58 -9.57 16.78
C GLY A 68 -0.73 -9.69 18.05
N ALA A 69 -0.81 -10.83 18.75
CA ALA A 69 0.04 -11.09 19.91
C ALA A 69 1.53 -11.11 19.52
N VAL A 70 1.86 -11.75 18.40
CA VAL A 70 3.23 -11.81 17.87
C VAL A 70 3.69 -10.45 17.36
N ILE A 71 2.89 -9.79 16.51
CA ILE A 71 3.27 -8.53 15.86
C ILE A 71 3.54 -7.41 16.87
N LYS A 72 2.78 -7.36 17.98
CA LYS A 72 3.00 -6.41 19.08
C LYS A 72 4.40 -6.52 19.70
N THR A 73 5.05 -7.69 19.59
CA THR A 73 6.43 -7.88 20.07
C THR A 73 7.48 -7.30 19.14
N TYR A 74 7.16 -7.08 17.86
CA TYR A 74 8.10 -6.55 16.88
C TYR A 74 8.32 -5.04 17.04
N SER A 75 7.29 -4.29 17.44
CA SER A 75 7.42 -2.85 17.67
C SER A 75 6.30 -2.29 18.57
N PRO A 76 6.62 -1.43 19.55
CA PRO A 76 5.62 -0.71 20.34
C PRO A 76 4.98 0.46 19.59
N ASN A 77 5.50 0.84 18.42
CA ASN A 77 5.03 2.02 17.67
C ASN A 77 3.76 1.74 16.86
N LEU A 78 3.47 0.48 16.55
CA LEU A 78 2.32 0.09 15.74
C LEU A 78 1.08 -0.10 16.62
N MET A 79 -0.05 0.47 16.20
CA MET A 79 -1.33 0.24 16.88
C MET A 79 -1.98 -1.03 16.31
N VAL A 80 -1.87 -2.13 17.05
CA VAL A 80 -2.32 -3.46 16.60
C VAL A 80 -3.70 -3.81 17.16
N HIS A 81 -4.67 -4.01 16.25
CA HIS A 81 -6.09 -4.25 16.50
C HIS A 81 -6.46 -5.70 16.11
N PRO A 82 -6.65 -6.61 17.08
CA PRO A 82 -6.95 -8.02 16.83
C PRO A 82 -8.43 -8.25 16.45
N LEU A 83 -8.90 -7.64 15.35
CA LEU A 83 -10.30 -7.64 14.94
C LEU A 83 -10.64 -8.71 13.90
N MET A 84 -9.67 -9.23 13.13
CA MET A 84 -9.95 -10.29 12.15
C MET A 84 -10.15 -11.65 12.82
N ARG A 85 -10.82 -12.57 12.14
CA ARG A 85 -10.95 -13.98 12.54
C ARG A 85 -10.65 -14.87 11.33
N GLN A 86 -10.10 -16.05 11.61
CA GLN A 86 -9.87 -17.10 10.63
C GLN A 86 -10.84 -18.24 10.91
N SER A 87 -11.22 -19.02 9.90
CA SER A 87 -12.08 -20.19 10.11
C SER A 87 -11.46 -21.15 11.15
N PRO A 88 -12.27 -21.81 11.99
CA PRO A 88 -11.75 -22.76 12.97
C PRO A 88 -10.87 -23.83 12.31
N SER A 89 -9.64 -24.00 12.81
CA SER A 89 -8.78 -25.10 12.35
C SER A 89 -9.31 -26.41 12.92
N PRO A 90 -9.45 -27.47 12.11
CA PRO A 90 -9.87 -28.79 12.60
C PRO A 90 -8.89 -29.43 13.58
N HIS A 91 -7.70 -28.83 13.79
CA HIS A 91 -6.64 -29.33 14.66
C HIS A 91 -6.51 -28.59 16.00
N LEU A 92 -7.31 -27.54 16.24
CA LEU A 92 -7.31 -26.81 17.52
C LEU A 92 -8.47 -27.30 18.41
N SER A 93 -8.14 -27.63 19.66
CA SER A 93 -9.07 -28.23 20.64
C SER A 93 -10.24 -27.31 21.01
N ASP A 94 -11.37 -27.93 21.39
CA ASP A 94 -12.66 -27.37 21.88
C ASP A 94 -12.58 -26.36 23.05
N SER A 95 -11.38 -26.00 23.52
CA SER A 95 -11.13 -25.11 24.65
C SER A 95 -11.02 -23.63 24.27
N THR A 96 -11.08 -23.28 22.98
CA THR A 96 -11.07 -21.88 22.53
C THR A 96 -12.47 -21.29 22.62
N PRO A 97 -12.65 -20.04 23.10
CA PRO A 97 -13.94 -19.36 23.05
C PRO A 97 -14.48 -19.38 21.61
N LYS A 98 -15.77 -19.64 21.41
CA LYS A 98 -16.40 -19.61 20.08
C LYS A 98 -16.07 -18.27 19.40
N ALA A 99 -15.13 -18.30 18.45
CA ALA A 99 -14.79 -17.15 17.65
C ALA A 99 -15.99 -16.77 16.78
N ASP A 100 -16.18 -15.47 16.53
CA ASP A 100 -17.16 -15.05 15.53
C ASP A 100 -16.77 -15.62 14.17
N THR A 101 -17.75 -16.17 13.47
CA THR A 101 -17.61 -16.80 12.15
C THR A 101 -18.50 -16.11 11.11
N ASP A 102 -19.20 -15.03 11.48
CA ASP A 102 -19.96 -14.21 10.55
C ASP A 102 -19.07 -13.08 9.99
N PRO A 103 -18.71 -13.10 8.70
CA PRO A 103 -17.85 -12.07 8.11
C PRO A 103 -18.44 -10.66 8.21
N LYS A 104 -19.78 -10.52 8.25
CA LYS A 104 -20.41 -9.19 8.39
C LYS A 104 -20.19 -8.60 9.77
N LYS A 105 -20.29 -9.41 10.82
CA LYS A 105 -20.06 -8.97 12.21
C LYS A 105 -18.60 -8.62 12.45
N ILE A 106 -17.68 -9.45 11.94
CA ILE A 106 -16.24 -9.19 12.02
C ILE A 106 -15.92 -7.89 11.27
N ALA A 107 -16.42 -7.75 10.04
CA ALA A 107 -16.21 -6.54 9.25
C ALA A 107 -16.79 -5.29 9.92
N ALA A 108 -17.93 -5.37 10.63
CA ALA A 108 -18.52 -4.22 11.30
C ALA A 108 -17.55 -3.53 12.27
N GLY A 109 -16.82 -4.30 13.10
CA GLY A 109 -15.83 -3.74 14.01
C GLY A 109 -14.66 -3.04 13.30
N ILE A 110 -14.32 -3.49 12.09
CA ILE A 110 -13.32 -2.84 11.24
C ILE A 110 -13.90 -1.59 10.56
N ILE A 111 -15.15 -1.67 10.11
CA ILE A 111 -15.88 -0.58 9.45
C ILE A 111 -16.05 0.62 10.39
N ASP A 112 -16.23 0.38 11.70
CA ASP A 112 -16.29 1.42 12.73
C ASP A 112 -14.97 2.18 12.93
N MET A 113 -13.85 1.66 12.42
CA MET A 113 -12.56 2.34 12.42
C MET A 113 -12.36 3.24 11.20
N LEU A 114 -13.03 2.98 10.07
CA LEU A 114 -12.77 3.69 8.80
C LEU A 114 -12.84 5.22 8.92
N PRO A 115 -13.78 5.84 9.67
CA PRO A 115 -13.83 7.31 9.81
C PRO A 115 -12.57 7.92 10.44
N ARG A 116 -11.78 7.11 11.16
CA ARG A 116 -10.53 7.53 11.81
C ARG A 116 -9.31 7.32 10.90
N LEU A 117 -9.47 6.73 9.73
CA LEU A 117 -8.39 6.37 8.82
C LEU A 117 -8.40 7.25 7.57
N HIS A 118 -7.25 7.40 6.94
CA HIS A 118 -7.10 8.04 5.65
C HIS A 118 -6.97 7.02 4.52
N VAL A 119 -6.34 5.87 4.78
CA VAL A 119 -6.00 4.87 3.76
C VAL A 119 -6.04 3.48 4.35
N LEU A 120 -6.48 2.50 3.57
CA LEU A 120 -6.31 1.07 3.87
C LEU A 120 -5.31 0.40 2.95
N VAL A 121 -4.49 -0.48 3.52
CA VAL A 121 -3.81 -1.55 2.79
C VAL A 121 -4.51 -2.85 3.14
N ILE A 122 -4.82 -3.70 2.16
CA ILE A 122 -5.46 -5.00 2.37
C ILE A 122 -4.67 -6.04 1.61
N GLY A 123 -4.29 -7.13 2.28
CA GLY A 123 -3.61 -8.25 1.64
C GLY A 123 -2.35 -8.79 2.32
N PRO A 124 -1.45 -7.95 2.87
CA PRO A 124 -0.21 -8.41 3.50
C PRO A 124 -0.45 -9.48 4.58
N GLY A 125 -0.13 -10.73 4.26
CA GLY A 125 -0.36 -11.88 5.15
C GLY A 125 -1.84 -12.18 5.42
N LEU A 126 -2.75 -11.78 4.52
CA LEU A 126 -4.19 -12.06 4.67
C LEU A 126 -4.49 -13.57 4.60
N GLY A 127 -3.74 -14.32 3.78
CA GLY A 127 -4.00 -15.72 3.52
C GLY A 127 -5.27 -15.95 2.69
N ARG A 128 -5.61 -17.22 2.49
CA ARG A 128 -6.72 -17.65 1.61
C ARG A 128 -7.90 -18.28 2.35
N ASP A 129 -7.93 -18.12 3.66
CA ASP A 129 -9.04 -18.55 4.49
C ASP A 129 -10.35 -17.88 4.03
N PRO A 130 -11.43 -18.64 3.79
CA PRO A 130 -12.70 -18.07 3.30
C PRO A 130 -13.28 -16.98 4.21
N LEU A 131 -13.24 -17.16 5.54
CA LEU A 131 -13.76 -16.17 6.48
C LEU A 131 -12.99 -14.85 6.40
N MET A 132 -11.66 -14.90 6.31
CA MET A 132 -10.84 -13.71 6.13
C MET A 132 -11.12 -13.01 4.80
N GLN A 133 -11.24 -13.77 3.72
CA GLN A 133 -11.51 -13.25 2.36
C GLN A 133 -12.90 -12.59 2.28
N ASP A 134 -13.93 -13.23 2.84
CA ASP A 134 -15.29 -12.70 2.86
C ASP A 134 -15.40 -11.45 3.76
N THR A 135 -14.68 -11.43 4.88
CA THR A 135 -14.60 -10.27 5.78
C THR A 135 -14.01 -9.07 5.04
N VAL A 136 -12.86 -9.22 4.38
CA VAL A 136 -12.25 -8.08 3.67
C VAL A 136 -13.08 -7.64 2.46
N ALA A 137 -13.84 -8.54 1.83
CA ALA A 137 -14.77 -8.15 0.78
C ALA A 137 -15.85 -7.17 1.31
N GLN A 138 -16.36 -7.37 2.53
CA GLN A 138 -17.27 -6.41 3.18
C GLN A 138 -16.57 -5.08 3.48
N VAL A 139 -15.33 -5.12 3.97
CA VAL A 139 -14.56 -3.91 4.27
C VAL A 139 -14.26 -3.11 3.00
N ILE A 140 -13.92 -3.78 1.88
CA ILE A 140 -13.68 -3.13 0.58
C ILE A 140 -14.95 -2.42 0.10
N ARG A 141 -16.13 -3.04 0.23
CA ARG A 141 -17.41 -2.39 -0.11
C ARG A 141 -17.63 -1.13 0.72
N ALA A 142 -17.47 -1.23 2.04
CA ALA A 142 -17.65 -0.08 2.93
C ALA A 142 -16.62 1.04 2.72
N ALA A 143 -15.37 0.69 2.36
CA ALA A 143 -14.36 1.66 1.98
C ALA A 143 -14.75 2.39 0.69
N ARG A 144 -15.26 1.65 -0.30
CA ARG A 144 -15.76 2.19 -1.58
C ARG A 144 -16.89 3.18 -1.39
N ASP A 145 -17.87 2.84 -0.56
CA ASP A 145 -19.01 3.73 -0.28
C ASP A 145 -18.57 5.06 0.36
N LYS A 146 -17.37 5.10 0.95
CA LYS A 146 -16.74 6.29 1.56
C LYS A 146 -15.68 6.93 0.67
N GLU A 147 -15.48 6.44 -0.55
CA GLU A 147 -14.41 6.85 -1.48
C GLU A 147 -13.01 6.85 -0.83
N MET A 148 -12.78 5.98 0.15
CA MET A 148 -11.52 5.95 0.89
C MET A 148 -10.42 5.38 0.01
N PRO A 149 -9.20 5.94 -0.04
CA PRO A 149 -8.10 5.30 -0.74
C PRO A 149 -7.77 3.90 -0.20
N ILE A 150 -7.61 2.92 -1.09
CA ILE A 150 -7.24 1.55 -0.73
C ILE A 150 -6.08 1.03 -1.60
N VAL A 151 -5.20 0.23 -1.01
CA VAL A 151 -4.15 -0.52 -1.70
C VAL A 151 -4.42 -2.01 -1.52
N LEU A 152 -4.55 -2.74 -2.62
CA LEU A 152 -4.83 -4.19 -2.62
C LEU A 152 -3.60 -4.94 -3.13
N ASP A 153 -3.07 -5.84 -2.31
CA ASP A 153 -1.87 -6.63 -2.61
C ASP A 153 -2.07 -8.11 -2.28
N ALA A 154 -1.19 -8.97 -2.80
CA ALA A 154 -1.13 -10.40 -2.46
C ALA A 154 -2.52 -11.09 -2.51
N ASP A 155 -2.93 -11.78 -1.44
CA ASP A 155 -4.18 -12.53 -1.41
C ASP A 155 -5.45 -11.65 -1.40
N ALA A 156 -5.35 -10.33 -1.24
CA ALA A 156 -6.51 -9.45 -1.49
C ALA A 156 -6.83 -9.36 -2.99
N LEU A 157 -5.84 -9.56 -3.86
CA LEU A 157 -6.06 -9.63 -5.31
C LEU A 157 -6.84 -10.89 -5.70
N LEU A 158 -6.82 -11.94 -4.88
CA LEU A 158 -7.69 -13.11 -5.06
C LEU A 158 -9.17 -12.75 -4.87
N VAL A 159 -9.47 -11.88 -3.90
CA VAL A 159 -10.82 -11.33 -3.70
C VAL A 159 -11.27 -10.58 -4.96
N VAL A 160 -10.38 -9.75 -5.52
CA VAL A 160 -10.65 -9.01 -6.76
C VAL A 160 -10.85 -9.94 -7.96
N GLN A 161 -10.08 -11.02 -8.08
CA GLN A 161 -10.25 -12.00 -9.16
C GLN A 161 -11.63 -12.68 -9.11
N LYS A 162 -12.12 -13.01 -7.90
CA LYS A 162 -13.44 -13.62 -7.70
C LYS A 162 -14.58 -12.64 -7.88
N SER A 163 -14.36 -11.39 -7.48
CA SER A 163 -15.36 -10.33 -7.44
C SER A 163 -14.80 -9.00 -7.96
N PRO A 164 -14.56 -8.87 -9.29
CA PRO A 164 -13.98 -7.64 -9.85
C PRO A 164 -14.86 -6.41 -9.65
N GLU A 165 -16.17 -6.59 -9.51
CA GLU A 165 -17.15 -5.54 -9.25
C GLU A 165 -16.88 -4.78 -7.95
N LEU A 166 -16.15 -5.37 -6.99
CA LEU A 166 -15.75 -4.70 -5.75
C LEU A 166 -14.92 -3.46 -6.01
N VAL A 167 -14.05 -3.50 -7.02
CA VAL A 167 -13.11 -2.43 -7.35
C VAL A 167 -13.42 -1.74 -8.68
N LYS A 168 -14.26 -2.33 -9.54
CA LYS A 168 -14.54 -1.77 -10.86
C LYS A 168 -15.08 -0.33 -10.76
N GLY A 169 -14.36 0.61 -11.36
CA GLY A 169 -14.66 2.06 -11.32
C GLY A 169 -14.19 2.77 -10.05
N TYR A 170 -13.55 2.08 -9.12
CA TYR A 170 -13.07 2.65 -7.86
C TYR A 170 -11.69 3.32 -8.06
N LYS A 171 -11.69 4.56 -8.54
CA LYS A 171 -10.47 5.29 -8.92
C LYS A 171 -9.46 5.50 -7.77
N SER A 172 -9.90 5.47 -6.51
CA SER A 172 -9.03 5.56 -5.33
C SER A 172 -8.43 4.22 -4.90
N ALA A 173 -8.72 3.13 -5.61
CA ALA A 173 -8.08 1.84 -5.41
C ALA A 173 -6.79 1.72 -6.25
N ILE A 174 -5.75 1.17 -5.62
CA ILE A 174 -4.48 0.81 -6.27
C ILE A 174 -4.26 -0.69 -6.09
N LEU A 175 -4.02 -1.41 -7.18
CA LEU A 175 -3.72 -2.84 -7.18
C LEU A 175 -2.23 -3.01 -7.45
N THR A 176 -1.55 -3.87 -6.68
CA THR A 176 -0.10 -4.08 -6.80
C THR A 176 0.27 -5.51 -7.19
N PRO A 177 -0.27 -6.09 -8.28
CA PRO A 177 0.01 -7.47 -8.65
C PRO A 177 1.48 -7.72 -8.99
N ASN A 178 2.02 -8.84 -8.53
CA ASN A 178 3.21 -9.43 -9.15
C ASN A 178 2.87 -10.04 -10.52
N VAL A 179 3.87 -10.50 -11.27
CA VAL A 179 3.69 -11.06 -12.62
C VAL A 179 2.65 -12.19 -12.67
N VAL A 180 2.61 -13.07 -11.66
CA VAL A 180 1.66 -14.18 -11.59
C VAL A 180 0.25 -13.70 -11.27
N GLU A 181 0.12 -12.81 -10.28
CA GLU A 181 -1.16 -12.20 -9.89
C GLU A 181 -1.75 -11.36 -11.03
N PHE A 182 -0.91 -10.66 -11.79
CA PHE A 182 -1.30 -9.86 -12.95
C PHE A 182 -1.86 -10.76 -14.05
N GLY A 183 -1.20 -11.88 -14.34
CA GLY A 183 -1.71 -12.88 -15.29
C GLY A 183 -3.08 -13.42 -14.90
N ARG A 184 -3.27 -13.75 -13.62
CA ARG A 184 -4.56 -14.23 -13.10
C ARG A 184 -5.67 -13.18 -13.19
N LEU A 185 -5.35 -11.91 -12.91
CA LEU A 185 -6.30 -10.82 -13.07
C LEU A 185 -6.72 -10.66 -14.54
N CYS A 186 -5.75 -10.66 -15.47
CA CYS A 186 -6.04 -10.62 -16.90
C CYS A 186 -6.96 -11.77 -17.34
N GLU A 187 -6.66 -13.00 -16.91
CA GLU A 187 -7.47 -14.19 -17.21
C GLU A 187 -8.89 -14.06 -16.66
N SER A 188 -9.05 -13.67 -15.39
CA SER A 188 -10.37 -13.51 -14.75
C SER A 188 -11.27 -12.47 -15.44
N LEU A 189 -10.67 -11.48 -16.11
CA LEU A 189 -11.37 -10.39 -16.78
C LEU A 189 -11.44 -10.56 -18.31
N GLY A 190 -10.91 -11.67 -18.85
CA GLY A 190 -10.84 -11.91 -20.29
C GLY A 190 -9.98 -10.89 -21.04
N VAL A 191 -9.04 -10.22 -20.35
CA VAL A 191 -8.16 -9.23 -20.94
C VAL A 191 -7.05 -9.94 -21.69
N LYS A 192 -7.07 -9.82 -23.01
CA LYS A 192 -5.95 -10.25 -23.86
C LYS A 192 -4.90 -9.15 -23.86
N ALA A 193 -3.70 -9.52 -23.44
CA ALA A 193 -2.53 -8.66 -23.53
C ALA A 193 -2.34 -8.17 -24.97
N SER A 194 -2.32 -6.86 -25.19
CA SER A 194 -1.83 -6.29 -26.46
C SER A 194 -0.31 -6.50 -26.51
N GLU A 195 0.18 -7.14 -27.57
CA GLU A 195 1.63 -7.38 -27.78
C GLU A 195 2.34 -6.17 -28.42
N GLU A 196 1.60 -5.14 -28.83
CA GLU A 196 2.12 -4.03 -29.63
C GLU A 196 2.92 -2.99 -28.82
N LYS A 197 2.68 -2.88 -27.51
CA LYS A 197 3.36 -1.95 -26.61
C LYS A 197 3.68 -2.59 -25.27
N GLU A 198 4.85 -2.26 -24.70
CA GLU A 198 5.29 -2.73 -23.38
C GLU A 198 4.25 -2.38 -22.28
N THR A 199 3.56 -1.23 -22.39
CA THR A 199 2.53 -0.77 -21.45
C THR A 199 1.10 -1.24 -21.78
N GLY A 200 0.88 -1.83 -22.96
CA GLY A 200 -0.46 -2.11 -23.47
C GLY A 200 -1.25 -3.08 -22.59
N LYS A 201 -0.56 -3.98 -21.88
CA LYS A 201 -1.18 -4.96 -20.99
C LYS A 201 -1.78 -4.31 -19.76
N VAL A 202 -1.00 -3.51 -19.02
CA VAL A 202 -1.50 -2.82 -17.82
C VAL A 202 -2.60 -1.84 -18.17
N GLU A 203 -2.47 -1.11 -19.28
CA GLU A 203 -3.51 -0.17 -19.75
C GLU A 203 -4.84 -0.87 -20.05
N ALA A 204 -4.80 -2.03 -20.71
CA ALA A 204 -5.99 -2.82 -21.00
C ALA A 204 -6.67 -3.34 -19.72
N LEU A 205 -5.88 -3.82 -18.75
CA LEU A 205 -6.42 -4.31 -17.48
C LEU A 205 -7.05 -3.18 -16.66
N CYS A 206 -6.41 -2.00 -16.59
CA CYS A 206 -6.99 -0.81 -15.95
C CYS A 206 -8.33 -0.41 -16.59
N LYS A 207 -8.41 -0.42 -17.93
CA LYS A 207 -9.66 -0.12 -18.66
C LYS A 207 -10.75 -1.13 -18.35
N ALA A 208 -10.43 -2.43 -18.31
CA ALA A 208 -11.38 -3.48 -17.95
C ALA A 208 -11.93 -3.31 -16.53
N LEU A 209 -11.09 -2.82 -15.60
CA LEU A 209 -11.46 -2.46 -14.24
C LEU A 209 -12.06 -1.04 -14.11
N GLY A 210 -12.33 -0.34 -15.20
CA GLY A 210 -12.99 0.97 -15.16
C GLY A 210 -12.10 2.11 -14.63
N GLY A 211 -10.80 2.07 -14.91
CA GLY A 211 -9.86 3.14 -14.57
C GLY A 211 -9.19 3.01 -13.20
N VAL A 212 -9.25 1.82 -12.60
CA VAL A 212 -8.51 1.48 -11.38
C VAL A 212 -7.01 1.54 -11.64
N THR A 213 -6.24 2.10 -10.70
CA THR A 213 -4.79 2.20 -10.86
C THR A 213 -4.12 0.86 -10.57
N ILE A 214 -3.21 0.43 -11.44
CA ILE A 214 -2.48 -0.83 -11.31
C ILE A 214 -0.99 -0.55 -11.41
N ILE A 215 -0.22 -1.17 -10.50
CA ILE A 215 1.24 -1.26 -10.56
C ILE A 215 1.61 -2.65 -11.05
N GLU A 216 1.95 -2.78 -12.33
CA GLU A 216 2.53 -4.02 -12.88
C GLU A 216 4.00 -4.09 -12.46
N LYS A 217 4.28 -4.90 -11.42
CA LYS A 217 5.62 -5.00 -10.81
C LYS A 217 6.58 -5.78 -11.72
N GLY A 218 7.77 -5.24 -11.99
CA GLY A 218 8.71 -5.86 -12.95
C GLY A 218 10.15 -5.33 -12.89
N GLY A 219 10.89 -5.51 -14.00
CA GLY A 219 12.22 -4.90 -14.17
C GLY A 219 12.13 -3.37 -14.09
N LYS A 220 11.10 -2.82 -14.73
CA LYS A 220 10.50 -1.51 -14.48
C LYS A 220 9.10 -1.75 -13.90
N ASP A 221 8.56 -0.79 -13.17
CA ASP A 221 7.17 -0.84 -12.76
C ASP A 221 6.34 0.05 -13.69
N PHE A 222 5.28 -0.52 -14.25
CA PHE A 222 4.32 0.21 -15.07
C PHE A 222 3.11 0.55 -14.22
N ILE A 223 2.86 1.85 -14.07
CA ILE A 223 1.83 2.38 -13.19
C ILE A 223 0.80 3.06 -14.08
N SER A 224 -0.36 2.45 -14.26
CA SER A 224 -1.38 2.96 -15.17
C SER A 224 -2.73 3.08 -14.50
N ASN A 225 -3.53 4.03 -14.97
CA ASN A 225 -4.99 4.08 -14.73
C ASN A 225 -5.79 3.82 -16.03
N GLY A 226 -5.12 3.32 -17.08
CA GLY A 226 -5.71 3.07 -18.39
C GLY A 226 -5.75 4.29 -19.32
N THR A 227 -5.54 5.50 -18.80
CA THR A 227 -5.45 6.74 -19.61
C THR A 227 -4.03 7.30 -19.59
N THR A 228 -3.41 7.33 -18.41
CA THR A 228 -2.05 7.77 -18.19
C THR A 228 -1.23 6.60 -17.66
N THR A 229 -0.02 6.43 -18.19
CA THR A 229 0.94 5.42 -17.73
C THR A 229 2.25 6.10 -17.33
N LEU A 230 2.65 5.90 -16.08
CA LEU A 230 3.96 6.27 -15.53
C LEU A 230 4.86 5.04 -15.52
N VAL A 231 6.16 5.25 -15.73
CA VAL A 231 7.16 4.18 -15.75
C VAL A 231 8.24 4.48 -14.73
N ASP A 232 8.35 3.62 -13.72
CA ASP A 232 9.45 3.70 -12.75
C ASP A 232 10.62 2.85 -13.24
N ASP A 233 11.68 3.54 -13.69
CA ASP A 233 12.94 2.97 -14.15
C ASP A 233 14.08 3.07 -13.12
N LEU A 234 13.77 3.37 -11.85
CA LEU A 234 14.76 3.35 -10.79
C LEU A 234 15.38 1.95 -10.66
N LYS A 235 16.70 1.94 -10.47
CA LYS A 235 17.46 0.71 -10.28
C LYS A 235 17.23 0.20 -8.86
N GLY A 236 16.53 -0.92 -8.73
CA GLY A 236 16.45 -1.65 -7.46
C GLY A 236 17.64 -2.58 -7.20
N GLY A 237 17.61 -3.28 -6.08
CA GLY A 237 18.55 -4.36 -5.76
C GLY A 237 18.35 -5.58 -6.67
N LYS A 238 19.42 -6.38 -6.82
CA LYS A 238 19.37 -7.62 -7.62
C LYS A 238 18.73 -8.78 -6.87
N LYS A 239 18.70 -8.73 -5.53
CA LYS A 239 18.03 -9.73 -4.68
C LYS A 239 16.55 -9.40 -4.58
N ARG A 240 15.72 -10.44 -4.69
CA ARG A 240 14.31 -10.41 -4.26
C ARG A 240 14.22 -11.05 -2.88
N SER A 241 13.87 -10.27 -1.87
CA SER A 241 13.47 -10.79 -0.55
C SER A 241 11.95 -10.94 -0.52
N GLY A 242 11.45 -11.97 0.17
CA GLY A 242 10.06 -11.92 0.63
C GLY A 242 9.91 -10.71 1.55
N GLY A 243 8.84 -9.93 1.43
CA GLY A 243 8.66 -8.68 2.18
C GLY A 243 8.81 -7.38 1.36
N GLN A 244 9.42 -7.42 0.17
CA GLN A 244 9.61 -6.20 -0.64
C GLN A 244 8.28 -5.58 -1.13
N GLY A 245 7.27 -6.41 -1.42
CA GLY A 245 5.92 -5.93 -1.75
C GLY A 245 5.22 -5.24 -0.58
N ASP A 246 5.55 -5.65 0.65
CA ASP A 246 4.99 -5.02 1.84
C ASP A 246 5.55 -3.59 2.03
N THR A 247 6.84 -3.39 1.77
CA THR A 247 7.43 -2.04 1.73
C THR A 247 6.74 -1.14 0.69
N LEU A 248 6.40 -1.70 -0.48
CA LEU A 248 5.66 -0.98 -1.52
C LEU A 248 4.30 -0.52 -1.03
N THR A 249 3.48 -1.44 -0.51
CA THR A 249 2.12 -1.11 -0.09
C THR A 249 2.09 -0.09 1.04
N GLY A 250 2.99 -0.22 2.02
CA GLY A 250 3.13 0.75 3.10
C GLY A 250 3.55 2.14 2.60
N SER A 251 4.50 2.18 1.67
CA SER A 251 4.98 3.45 1.11
C SER A 251 3.89 4.16 0.30
N ILE A 252 3.15 3.42 -0.54
CA ILE A 252 1.99 3.94 -1.28
C ILE A 252 0.94 4.51 -0.31
N ALA A 253 0.65 3.78 0.78
CA ALA A 253 -0.36 4.20 1.74
C ALA A 253 0.01 5.51 2.45
N THR A 254 1.29 5.73 2.79
CA THR A 254 1.75 7.01 3.32
C THR A 254 1.57 8.15 2.32
N PHE A 255 1.96 7.96 1.04
CA PHE A 255 1.72 8.98 0.01
C PHE A 255 0.23 9.27 -0.22
N LEU A 256 -0.64 8.26 -0.12
CA LEU A 256 -2.09 8.46 -0.17
C LEU A 256 -2.61 9.21 1.08
N GLY A 257 -2.00 8.99 2.24
CA GLY A 257 -2.28 9.75 3.45
C GLY A 257 -1.90 11.23 3.30
N TRP A 258 -0.73 11.50 2.72
CA TRP A 258 -0.28 12.84 2.39
C TRP A 258 -1.08 13.49 1.26
N ARG A 259 -1.55 12.72 0.27
CA ARG A 259 -2.50 13.18 -0.74
C ARG A 259 -3.74 13.79 -0.10
N LYS A 260 -4.28 13.20 0.96
CA LYS A 260 -5.42 13.79 1.67
C LYS A 260 -5.05 15.15 2.26
N ALA A 261 -3.92 15.26 2.94
CA ALA A 261 -3.45 16.51 3.51
C ALA A 261 -3.18 17.59 2.43
N TYR A 262 -2.67 17.19 1.25
CA TYR A 262 -2.51 18.06 0.09
C TYR A 262 -3.86 18.58 -0.43
N LEU A 263 -4.84 17.70 -0.60
CA LEU A 263 -6.19 18.08 -1.06
C LEU A 263 -6.96 18.93 -0.05
N ASP A 264 -6.73 18.70 1.24
CA ASP A 264 -7.28 19.50 2.33
C ASP A 264 -6.56 20.87 2.45
N GLY A 265 -5.46 21.10 1.72
CA GLY A 265 -4.73 22.36 1.68
C GLY A 265 -4.06 22.72 3.01
N LEU A 266 -3.52 21.73 3.73
CA LEU A 266 -2.93 21.97 5.06
C LEU A 266 -1.67 22.85 5.03
N TRP A 267 -0.99 22.93 3.89
CA TRP A 267 0.11 23.85 3.61
C TRP A 267 -0.08 24.56 2.28
N ASP A 268 0.77 25.56 2.02
CA ASP A 268 0.79 26.24 0.74
C ASP A 268 1.32 25.30 -0.36
N ILE A 269 0.43 24.94 -1.28
CA ILE A 269 0.71 24.03 -2.40
C ILE A 269 0.98 24.77 -3.72
N GLY A 270 1.00 26.12 -3.67
CA GLY A 270 1.11 27.00 -4.82
C GLY A 270 -0.16 27.07 -5.68
N GLU A 271 -0.09 27.85 -6.77
CA GLU A 271 -1.21 28.06 -7.70
C GLU A 271 -1.42 26.86 -8.66
N ASP A 272 -0.33 26.20 -9.07
CA ASP A 272 -0.35 25.07 -10.02
C ASP A 272 -0.76 23.74 -9.36
N LYS A 273 -2.03 23.60 -8.96
CA LYS A 273 -2.52 22.42 -8.25
C LYS A 273 -2.50 21.15 -9.11
N ILE A 274 -2.00 20.06 -8.52
CA ILE A 274 -2.06 18.72 -9.13
C ILE A 274 -3.48 18.15 -8.93
N SER A 275 -4.06 17.58 -9.99
CA SER A 275 -5.42 17.04 -9.93
C SER A 275 -5.53 15.84 -8.98
N ALA A 276 -6.72 15.66 -8.38
CA ALA A 276 -7.00 14.55 -7.47
C ALA A 276 -6.75 13.16 -8.08
N ASP A 277 -7.03 13.01 -9.38
CA ASP A 277 -6.80 11.77 -10.15
C ASP A 277 -5.30 11.56 -10.44
N GLU A 278 -4.55 12.61 -10.79
CA GLU A 278 -3.10 12.52 -11.02
C GLU A 278 -2.35 12.15 -9.73
N LEU A 279 -2.78 12.67 -8.57
CA LEU A 279 -2.17 12.36 -7.27
C LEU A 279 -2.24 10.86 -6.91
N ILE A 280 -3.19 10.09 -7.43
CA ILE A 280 -3.24 8.63 -7.20
C ILE A 280 -2.07 7.95 -7.92
N GLY A 281 -1.83 8.31 -9.18
CA GLY A 281 -0.70 7.79 -9.95
C GLY A 281 0.65 8.22 -9.37
N LEU A 282 0.73 9.46 -8.87
CA LEU A 282 1.92 9.95 -8.18
C LEU A 282 2.17 9.24 -6.84
N ALA A 283 1.13 8.94 -6.06
CA ALA A 283 1.28 8.16 -4.83
C ALA A 283 1.78 6.72 -5.11
N ALA A 284 1.22 6.07 -6.14
CA ALA A 284 1.71 4.79 -6.63
C ALA A 284 3.19 4.86 -7.05
N PHE A 285 3.56 5.91 -7.78
CA PHE A 285 4.93 6.13 -8.23
C PHE A 285 5.90 6.39 -7.08
N GLY A 286 5.52 7.25 -6.12
CA GLY A 286 6.33 7.53 -4.94
C GLY A 286 6.60 6.27 -4.12
N GLY A 287 5.58 5.43 -3.90
CA GLY A 287 5.76 4.16 -3.20
C GLY A 287 6.64 3.16 -3.95
N SER A 288 6.50 3.08 -5.28
CA SER A 288 7.39 2.30 -6.16
C SER A 288 8.84 2.78 -6.04
N ALA A 289 9.04 4.09 -6.12
CA ALA A 289 10.36 4.69 -6.12
C ALA A 289 11.10 4.46 -4.79
N ILE A 290 10.43 4.71 -3.67
CA ILE A 290 10.94 4.41 -2.32
C ILE A 290 11.35 2.94 -2.23
N THR A 291 10.48 2.02 -2.66
CA THR A 291 10.75 0.57 -2.56
C THR A 291 11.96 0.15 -3.38
N ARG A 292 12.10 0.68 -4.59
CA ARG A 292 13.26 0.42 -5.45
C ARG A 292 14.53 0.95 -4.83
N GLU A 293 14.49 2.15 -4.27
CA GLU A 293 15.65 2.75 -3.63
C GLU A 293 16.03 2.02 -2.32
N CYS A 294 15.06 1.63 -1.48
CA CYS A 294 15.30 0.76 -0.31
C CYS A 294 15.99 -0.54 -0.73
N SER A 295 15.46 -1.20 -1.77
CA SER A 295 16.02 -2.45 -2.30
C SER A 295 17.46 -2.24 -2.78
N ARG A 296 17.75 -1.12 -3.44
CA ARG A 296 19.09 -0.78 -3.92
C ARG A 296 20.07 -0.58 -2.77
N LEU A 297 19.69 0.22 -1.78
CA LEU A 297 20.50 0.55 -0.61
C LEU A 297 20.76 -0.69 0.25
N ALA A 298 19.72 -1.44 0.60
CA ALA A 298 19.84 -2.67 1.37
C ALA A 298 20.71 -3.69 0.64
N PHE A 299 20.59 -3.80 -0.70
CA PHE A 299 21.38 -4.75 -1.48
C PHE A 299 22.85 -4.34 -1.55
N ALA A 300 23.15 -3.04 -1.63
CA ALA A 300 24.51 -2.56 -1.56
C ALA A 300 25.19 -2.93 -0.22
N LYS A 301 24.43 -2.92 0.88
CA LYS A 301 24.94 -3.24 2.23
C LYS A 301 25.02 -4.74 2.52
N LYS A 302 24.02 -5.52 2.10
CA LYS A 302 23.85 -6.94 2.51
C LYS A 302 24.08 -7.94 1.38
N GLY A 303 24.08 -7.49 0.13
CA GLY A 303 24.27 -8.35 -1.04
C GLY A 303 23.32 -9.54 -1.05
N ARG A 304 23.87 -10.76 -1.01
CA ARG A 304 23.08 -12.01 -1.08
C ARG A 304 22.19 -12.24 0.15
N SER A 305 22.59 -11.76 1.34
CA SER A 305 21.90 -12.04 2.60
C SER A 305 20.73 -11.11 2.90
N LEU A 306 20.47 -10.12 2.04
CA LEU A 306 19.38 -9.15 2.17
C LEU A 306 18.03 -9.84 2.49
N GLN A 307 17.38 -9.33 3.54
CA GLN A 307 16.06 -9.71 4.05
C GLN A 307 15.08 -8.53 3.96
N ALA A 308 13.80 -8.77 4.24
CA ALA A 308 12.75 -7.73 4.31
C ALA A 308 13.06 -6.62 5.31
N SER A 309 13.58 -7.00 6.48
CA SER A 309 13.90 -6.06 7.56
C SER A 309 14.96 -5.05 7.11
N ASP A 310 15.95 -5.50 6.33
CA ASP A 310 16.97 -4.60 5.78
C ASP A 310 16.35 -3.54 4.86
N LEU A 311 15.31 -3.87 4.06
CA LEU A 311 14.61 -2.85 3.26
C LEU A 311 13.87 -1.84 4.14
N THR A 312 13.27 -2.33 5.24
CA THR A 312 12.51 -1.49 6.17
C THR A 312 13.42 -0.48 6.89
N GLU A 313 14.66 -0.87 7.18
CA GLU A 313 15.68 0.00 7.75
C GLU A 313 16.11 1.13 6.80
N GLU A 314 16.05 0.90 5.48
CA GLU A 314 16.46 1.89 4.47
C GLU A 314 15.34 2.87 4.06
N VAL A 315 14.11 2.73 4.56
CA VAL A 315 12.98 3.57 4.11
C VAL A 315 13.26 5.07 4.24
N HIS A 316 13.81 5.49 5.38
CA HIS A 316 14.17 6.90 5.59
C HIS A 316 15.32 7.34 4.67
N ASN A 317 16.38 6.55 4.54
CA ASN A 317 17.51 6.88 3.67
C ASN A 317 17.09 6.94 2.20
N ALA A 318 16.17 6.07 1.78
CA ALA A 318 15.58 6.08 0.45
C ALA A 318 14.76 7.36 0.20
N PHE A 319 13.98 7.79 1.20
CA PHE A 319 13.27 9.06 1.14
C PHE A 319 14.23 10.24 0.97
N LEU A 320 15.28 10.33 1.80
CA LEU A 320 16.29 11.39 1.70
C LEU A 320 17.00 11.39 0.33
N ASN A 321 17.34 10.22 -0.20
CA ASN A 321 18.00 10.14 -1.51
C ASN A 321 17.10 10.58 -2.68
N LEU A 322 15.79 10.42 -2.56
CA LEU A 322 14.84 10.72 -3.63
C LEU A 322 14.27 12.14 -3.54
N PHE A 323 14.07 12.65 -2.32
CA PHE A 323 13.35 13.90 -2.07
C PHE A 323 14.19 14.95 -1.30
N GLY A 324 15.39 14.57 -0.82
CA GLY A 324 16.32 15.45 -0.11
C GLY A 324 16.04 15.60 1.38
N GLU A 325 17.02 16.11 2.12
CA GLU A 325 16.80 16.87 3.36
C GLU A 325 16.57 18.32 2.94
N VAL A 326 15.50 18.97 3.36
CA VAL A 326 15.36 20.41 3.08
C VAL A 326 16.09 21.16 4.19
N ASP A 327 17.26 21.71 3.81
CA ASP A 327 18.10 22.56 4.62
C ASP A 327 17.30 23.68 5.29
N GLY A 328 17.54 23.85 6.59
CA GLY A 328 16.93 24.88 7.42
C GLY A 328 17.57 26.24 7.19
N ASP A 329 17.10 26.97 6.19
CA ASP A 329 17.01 28.43 6.37
C ASP A 329 15.83 28.72 7.30
N GLU A 330 15.93 29.77 8.13
CA GLU A 330 14.95 30.15 9.17
C GLU A 330 13.52 30.43 8.65
N SER A 331 13.29 30.30 7.33
CA SER A 331 11.99 30.41 6.65
C SER A 331 11.59 29.16 5.84
N GLY A 332 12.45 28.13 5.77
CA GLY A 332 12.28 26.93 4.96
C GLY A 332 11.61 25.80 5.73
N SER A 333 10.55 25.23 5.16
CA SER A 333 9.88 24.07 5.75
C SER A 333 10.69 22.80 5.51
N LYS A 334 11.07 22.09 6.57
CA LYS A 334 11.76 20.78 6.45
C LYS A 334 10.78 19.76 5.84
N LEU A 335 11.14 19.03 4.79
CA LEU A 335 10.35 17.86 4.34
C LEU A 335 10.69 16.62 5.15
#